data_AF-A0A533RIL6-F1
#
_entry.id   AF-A0A533RIL6-F1
#
_cell.length_a   1.000
_cell.length_b   1.000
_cell.length_c   1.000
_cell.angle_alpha   90.00
_cell.angle_beta   90.00
_cell.angle_gamma   90.00
#
_symmetry.space_group_name_H-M   'P 1'
#
loop_
_entity.id
_entity.type
_entity.pdbx_description
1 polymer ?
#
loop_
_entity_poly.entity_id
_entity_poly.type
_entity_poly.pdbx_seq_one_letter_code
_entity_poly.pdbx_strand_id
1 'polypeptide(L)'
;MKQKSIPHTTHNGPPAAEAPSYFQCPECGFLSADARFGAGEVPCPDCHSSGARPRAFPSDRLRRLDERIRHYNAEGDWEVVVILAETFLESILEDIIDRILAAHGADVTVRSVVLDGQRAIGARIGRLFPALTGEEFEEVAAELGFRDFPHRWRVLRGARNAFIHDSPFHGPQEKLDPATAHEAMILLDQAYKLFVLINNRFVADGFGKHGR
;
A
#
# COMPACT_ATOMS: atom_id res chain seq x y z
N MET A 1 -16.75 5.04 26.19
CA MET A 1 -17.89 5.23 25.26
C MET A 1 -17.63 4.37 24.04
N LYS A 2 -18.51 3.40 23.73
CA LYS A 2 -18.37 2.55 22.54
C LYS A 2 -18.72 3.38 21.31
N GLN A 3 -17.74 3.68 20.47
CA GLN A 3 -17.99 4.30 19.15
C GLN A 3 -18.89 3.37 18.35
N LYS A 4 -19.99 3.92 17.83
CA LYS A 4 -20.87 3.21 16.89
C LYS A 4 -20.04 2.91 15.64
N SER A 5 -19.82 1.63 15.35
CA SER A 5 -19.22 1.20 14.09
C SER A 5 -20.12 1.65 12.95
N ILE A 6 -19.61 2.56 12.12
CA ILE A 6 -20.25 2.92 10.85
C ILE A 6 -20.16 1.66 9.97
N PRO A 7 -21.26 1.22 9.31
CA PRO A 7 -21.19 0.10 8.39
C PRO A 7 -20.15 0.40 7.31
N HIS A 8 -19.06 -0.35 7.31
CA HIS A 8 -17.96 -0.20 6.37
C HIS A 8 -18.40 -0.80 5.03
N THR A 9 -18.80 0.05 4.09
CA THR A 9 -19.01 -0.37 2.70
C THR A 9 -17.64 -0.65 2.11
N THR A 10 -17.35 -1.91 1.81
CA THR A 10 -16.16 -2.27 1.02
C THR A 10 -16.22 -1.53 -0.30
N HIS A 11 -15.21 -0.71 -0.59
CA HIS A 11 -15.09 0.05 -1.83
C HIS A 11 -14.81 -0.92 -3.00
N ASN A 12 -15.85 -1.58 -3.50
CA ASN A 12 -15.82 -2.49 -4.65
C ASN A 12 -16.30 -1.75 -5.93
N GLY A 13 -15.84 -0.51 -6.12
CA GLY A 13 -16.10 0.23 -7.36
C GLY A 13 -15.31 -0.35 -8.55
N PRO A 14 -15.69 -0.03 -9.79
CA PRO A 14 -14.88 -0.39 -10.95
C PRO A 14 -13.48 0.22 -10.83
N PRO A 15 -12.45 -0.41 -11.45
CA PRO A 15 -11.11 0.16 -11.47
C PRO A 15 -11.07 1.58 -12.01
N ALA A 16 -10.24 2.42 -11.42
CA ALA A 16 -10.00 3.78 -11.87
C ALA A 16 -9.34 3.79 -13.26
N ALA A 17 -9.54 4.87 -14.01
CA ALA A 17 -8.87 5.06 -15.29
C ALA A 17 -7.37 5.39 -15.14
N GLU A 18 -6.99 6.04 -14.03
CA GLU A 18 -5.66 6.58 -13.80
C GLU A 18 -5.21 6.37 -12.35
N ALA A 19 -3.89 6.38 -12.13
CA ALA A 19 -3.30 6.31 -10.80
C ALA A 19 -3.72 7.52 -9.94
N PRO A 20 -4.19 7.32 -8.70
CA PRO A 20 -4.44 8.43 -7.80
C PRO A 20 -3.13 9.14 -7.45
N SER A 21 -3.18 10.47 -7.37
CA SER A 21 -2.04 11.30 -6.96
C SER A 21 -2.24 11.85 -5.56
N TYR A 22 -1.20 11.77 -4.75
CA TYR A 22 -1.12 12.30 -3.40
C TYR A 22 0.14 13.16 -3.25
N PHE A 23 0.15 13.95 -2.19
CA PHE A 23 1.22 14.85 -1.83
C PHE A 23 1.67 14.57 -0.41
N GLN A 24 2.98 14.49 -0.20
CA GLN A 24 3.63 14.16 1.05
C GLN A 24 4.25 15.39 1.70
N CYS A 25 3.91 15.64 2.97
CA CYS A 25 4.62 16.59 3.82
C CYS A 25 6.09 16.15 3.99
N PRO A 26 7.07 17.01 3.69
CA PRO A 26 8.48 16.64 3.82
C PRO A 26 8.95 16.58 5.29
N GLU A 27 8.21 17.19 6.22
CA GLU A 27 8.58 17.25 7.64
C GLU A 27 8.09 16.02 8.42
N CYS A 28 6.80 15.68 8.34
CA CYS A 28 6.23 14.55 9.09
C CYS A 28 5.82 13.36 8.22
N GLY A 29 5.83 13.50 6.89
CA GLY A 29 5.44 12.41 5.98
C GLY A 29 3.94 12.26 5.76
N PHE A 30 3.08 13.14 6.30
CA PHE A 30 1.62 13.15 6.05
C PHE A 30 1.29 13.17 4.55
N LEU A 31 0.33 12.34 4.14
CA LEU A 31 -0.14 12.22 2.75
C LEU A 31 -1.55 12.79 2.58
N SER A 32 -1.75 13.63 1.57
CA SER A 32 -3.03 14.23 1.22
C SER A 32 -3.32 14.16 -0.27
N ALA A 33 -4.59 14.05 -0.64
CA ALA A 33 -5.05 14.25 -2.01
C ALA A 33 -5.45 15.71 -2.31
N ASP A 34 -5.40 16.62 -1.33
CA ASP A 34 -5.75 18.04 -1.55
C ASP A 34 -4.71 18.71 -2.46
N ALA A 35 -5.13 19.12 -3.66
CA ALA A 35 -4.29 19.80 -4.62
C ALA A 35 -3.72 21.12 -4.09
N ARG A 36 -4.45 21.82 -3.21
CA ARG A 36 -3.97 23.05 -2.55
C ARG A 36 -2.83 22.75 -1.60
N PHE A 37 -2.87 21.60 -0.92
CA PHE A 37 -1.74 21.13 -0.12
C PHE A 37 -0.55 20.84 -1.03
N GLY A 38 -0.75 20.10 -2.12
CA GLY A 38 0.30 19.84 -3.13
C GLY A 38 0.92 21.09 -3.75
N ALA A 39 0.15 22.17 -3.91
CA ALA A 39 0.58 23.47 -4.38
C ALA A 39 1.30 24.32 -3.30
N GLY A 40 1.27 23.89 -2.03
CA GLY A 40 1.84 24.64 -0.91
C GLY A 40 0.96 25.81 -0.45
N GLU A 41 -0.32 25.84 -0.84
CA GLU A 41 -1.27 26.91 -0.50
C GLU A 41 -1.82 26.75 0.92
N VAL A 42 -1.82 25.54 1.47
CA VAL A 42 -2.24 25.24 2.84
C VAL A 42 -1.12 24.54 3.62
N PRO A 43 -0.95 24.83 4.92
CA PRO A 43 0.06 24.15 5.74
C PRO A 43 -0.28 22.67 5.92
N CYS A 44 0.70 21.88 6.36
CA CYS A 44 0.46 20.48 6.72
C CYS A 44 -0.64 20.39 7.79
N PRO A 45 -1.71 19.58 7.60
CA PRO A 45 -2.78 19.49 8.60
C PRO A 45 -2.32 18.77 9.88
N ASP A 46 -1.25 17.99 9.81
CA ASP A 46 -0.68 17.26 10.94
C ASP A 46 0.37 18.08 11.70
N CYS A 47 1.51 18.42 11.07
CA CYS A 47 2.60 19.13 11.74
C CYS A 47 2.60 20.66 11.57
N HIS A 48 1.64 21.22 10.82
CA HIS A 48 1.51 22.66 10.53
C HIS A 48 2.70 23.33 9.84
N SER A 49 3.67 22.56 9.33
CA SER A 49 4.79 23.10 8.56
C SER A 49 4.29 23.85 7.32
N SER A 50 4.88 25.00 7.04
CA SER A 50 4.71 25.78 5.80
C SER A 50 6.08 26.09 5.21
N GLY A 51 6.20 26.10 3.88
CA GLY A 51 7.41 26.56 3.17
C GLY A 51 8.21 25.50 2.41
N ALA A 52 8.08 24.22 2.72
CA ALA A 52 8.71 23.15 1.93
C ALA A 52 7.70 22.54 0.94
N ARG A 53 8.11 22.40 -0.34
CA ARG A 53 7.23 21.88 -1.39
C ARG A 53 6.95 20.39 -1.13
N PRO A 54 5.67 19.96 -1.03
CA PRO A 54 5.34 18.56 -0.84
C PRO A 54 5.87 17.68 -1.98
N ARG A 55 6.22 16.43 -1.64
CA ARG A 55 6.67 15.44 -2.61
C ARG A 55 5.48 14.70 -3.19
N ALA A 56 5.51 14.34 -4.47
CA ALA A 56 4.46 13.51 -5.05
C ALA A 56 4.54 12.06 -4.52
N PHE A 57 3.39 11.47 -4.26
CA PHE A 57 3.21 10.05 -3.96
C PHE A 57 2.10 9.46 -4.85
N PRO A 58 2.29 8.27 -5.43
CA PRO A 58 3.49 7.44 -5.40
C PRO A 58 4.67 8.09 -6.13
N SER A 59 5.86 7.51 -6.03
CA SER A 59 7.01 7.95 -6.84
C SER A 59 6.71 7.83 -8.34
N ASP A 60 7.38 8.64 -9.17
CA ASP A 60 7.23 8.55 -10.63
C ASP A 60 7.53 7.16 -11.19
N ARG A 61 8.40 6.38 -10.53
CA ARG A 61 8.67 4.99 -10.92
C ARG A 61 7.44 4.12 -10.72
N LEU A 62 6.78 4.20 -9.57
CA LEU A 62 5.59 3.43 -9.26
C LEU A 62 4.39 3.90 -10.10
N ARG A 63 4.27 5.21 -10.34
CA ARG A 63 3.23 5.76 -11.25
C ARG A 63 3.36 5.20 -12.66
N ARG A 64 4.57 5.16 -13.23
CA ARG A 64 4.80 4.55 -14.55
C ARG A 64 4.54 3.04 -14.58
N LEU A 65 4.73 2.35 -13.46
CA LEU A 65 4.38 0.93 -13.35
C LEU A 65 2.86 0.75 -13.37
N ASP A 66 2.13 1.56 -12.60
CA ASP A 66 0.66 1.60 -12.61
C ASP A 66 0.10 1.91 -14.00
N GLU A 67 0.61 2.94 -14.67
CA GLU A 67 0.24 3.29 -16.06
C GLU A 67 0.41 2.09 -17.01
N ARG A 68 1.50 1.33 -16.88
CA ARG A 68 1.73 0.11 -17.67
C ARG A 68 0.75 -1.00 -17.32
N ILE A 69 0.45 -1.21 -16.05
CA ILE A 69 -0.54 -2.21 -15.61
C ILE A 69 -1.90 -1.91 -16.24
N ARG A 70 -2.35 -0.64 -16.18
CA ARG A 70 -3.61 -0.21 -16.79
C ARG A 70 -3.62 -0.38 -18.30
N HIS A 71 -2.49 -0.09 -18.96
CA HIS A 71 -2.34 -0.32 -20.39
C HIS A 71 -2.51 -1.79 -20.78
N TYR A 72 -1.79 -2.71 -20.12
CA TYR A 72 -1.95 -4.15 -20.35
C TYR A 72 -3.37 -4.65 -20.05
N ASN A 73 -4.02 -4.09 -19.03
CA ASN A 73 -5.41 -4.41 -18.72
C ASN A 73 -6.38 -3.95 -19.83
N ALA A 74 -6.10 -2.84 -20.49
CA ALA A 74 -6.88 -2.39 -21.65
C ALA A 74 -6.65 -3.25 -22.90
N GLU A 75 -5.46 -3.83 -23.05
CA GLU A 75 -5.10 -4.71 -24.18
C GLU A 75 -5.57 -6.17 -23.99
N GLY A 76 -5.88 -6.56 -22.76
CA GLY A 76 -6.36 -7.91 -22.44
C GLY A 76 -5.27 -8.90 -22.02
N ASP A 77 -4.10 -8.39 -21.64
CA ASP A 77 -2.95 -9.21 -21.22
C ASP A 77 -3.05 -9.54 -19.71
N TRP A 78 -4.04 -10.37 -19.36
CA TRP A 78 -4.44 -10.65 -17.97
C TRP A 78 -3.32 -11.21 -17.09
N GLU A 79 -2.49 -12.09 -17.63
CA GLU A 79 -1.34 -12.68 -16.91
C GLU A 79 -0.31 -11.60 -16.55
N VAL A 80 -0.03 -10.69 -17.49
CA VAL A 80 0.88 -9.57 -17.28
C VAL A 80 0.31 -8.62 -16.23
N VAL A 81 -0.99 -8.31 -16.32
CA VAL A 81 -1.70 -7.47 -15.32
C VAL A 81 -1.52 -8.03 -13.92
N VAL A 82 -1.83 -9.32 -13.71
CA VAL A 82 -1.75 -9.94 -12.38
C VAL A 82 -0.31 -9.93 -11.84
N ILE A 83 0.68 -10.27 -12.67
CA ILE A 83 2.09 -10.29 -12.26
C ILE A 83 2.57 -8.88 -11.85
N LEU A 84 2.28 -7.88 -12.68
CA LEU A 84 2.73 -6.51 -12.44
C LEU A 84 1.97 -5.86 -11.28
N ALA A 85 0.66 -6.09 -11.17
CA ALA A 85 -0.15 -5.62 -10.05
C ALA A 85 0.31 -6.23 -8.74
N GLU A 86 0.58 -7.53 -8.68
CA GLU A 86 1.17 -8.17 -7.49
C GLU A 86 2.53 -7.55 -7.13
N THR A 87 3.40 -7.37 -8.12
CA THR A 87 4.71 -6.72 -7.90
C THR A 87 4.55 -5.31 -7.34
N PHE A 88 3.56 -4.55 -7.83
CA PHE A 88 3.20 -3.24 -7.33
C PHE A 88 2.69 -3.28 -5.88
N LEU A 89 1.75 -4.18 -5.57
CA LEU A 89 1.20 -4.37 -4.22
C LEU A 89 2.29 -4.72 -3.22
N GLU A 90 3.17 -5.67 -3.56
CA GLU A 90 4.30 -6.05 -2.70
C GLU A 90 5.26 -4.87 -2.48
N SER A 91 5.52 -4.05 -3.51
CA SER A 91 6.35 -2.85 -3.41
C SER A 91 5.74 -1.79 -2.49
N ILE A 92 4.43 -1.55 -2.56
CA ILE A 92 3.75 -0.57 -1.70
C ILE A 92 3.70 -1.05 -0.24
N LEU A 93 3.48 -2.36 -0.02
CA LEU A 93 3.48 -2.95 1.32
C LEU A 93 4.89 -2.98 1.94
N GLU A 94 5.93 -3.07 1.12
CA GLU A 94 7.31 -2.92 1.58
C GLU A 94 7.63 -1.46 1.94
N ASP A 95 7.24 -0.49 1.09
CA ASP A 95 7.45 0.95 1.32
C ASP A 95 6.79 1.40 2.64
N ILE A 96 5.61 0.88 2.98
CA ILE A 96 4.97 1.27 4.25
C ILE A 96 5.75 0.76 5.48
N ILE A 97 6.32 -0.44 5.42
CA ILE A 97 7.17 -0.96 6.51
C ILE A 97 8.45 -0.12 6.61
N ASP A 98 9.09 0.20 5.49
CA ASP A 98 10.30 1.04 5.47
C ASP A 98 10.06 2.42 6.08
N ARG A 99 8.90 3.03 5.78
CA ARG A 99 8.50 4.32 6.32
C ARG A 99 8.21 4.28 7.81
N ILE A 100 7.53 3.23 8.29
CA ILE A 100 7.30 3.05 9.73
C ILE A 100 8.65 2.89 10.45
N LEU A 101 9.55 2.04 9.94
CA LEU A 101 10.91 1.91 10.50
C LEU A 101 11.64 3.25 10.58
N ALA A 102 11.57 4.05 9.51
CA ALA A 102 12.18 5.38 9.48
C ALA A 102 11.55 6.32 10.53
N ALA A 103 10.22 6.28 10.71
CA ALA A 103 9.53 7.06 11.74
C ALA A 103 9.93 6.64 13.16
N HIS A 104 10.30 5.38 13.37
CA HIS A 104 10.90 4.88 14.60
C HIS A 104 12.40 5.20 14.75
N GLY A 105 12.97 6.00 13.83
CA GLY A 105 14.36 6.44 13.90
C GLY A 105 15.38 5.41 13.43
N ALA A 106 14.95 4.32 12.78
CA ALA A 106 15.88 3.35 12.20
C ALA A 106 16.66 3.99 11.04
N ASP A 107 17.98 3.91 11.09
CA ASP A 107 18.83 4.40 10.00
C ASP A 107 18.70 3.53 8.73
N VAL A 108 19.25 4.03 7.61
CA VAL A 108 19.17 3.37 6.30
C VAL A 108 19.78 1.96 6.33
N THR A 109 20.87 1.76 7.07
CA THR A 109 21.58 0.47 7.14
C THR A 109 20.75 -0.57 7.88
N VAL A 110 20.18 -0.20 9.03
CA VAL A 110 19.28 -1.07 9.80
C VAL A 110 18.06 -1.46 8.97
N ARG A 111 17.44 -0.49 8.30
CA ARG A 111 16.27 -0.73 7.45
C ARG A 111 16.58 -1.70 6.30
N SER A 112 17.70 -1.51 5.60
CA SER A 112 18.15 -2.44 4.55
C SER A 112 18.30 -3.86 5.09
N VAL A 113 19.02 -4.03 6.20
CA VAL A 113 19.26 -5.37 6.79
C VAL A 113 17.96 -6.05 7.20
N VAL A 114 17.03 -5.30 7.81
CA VAL A 114 15.74 -5.84 8.26
C VAL A 114 14.87 -6.27 7.06
N LEU A 115 14.81 -5.44 6.02
CA LEU A 115 14.01 -5.74 4.82
C LEU A 115 14.64 -6.87 4.00
N ASP A 116 15.96 -6.90 3.85
CA ASP A 116 16.68 -7.94 3.11
C ASP A 116 16.66 -9.30 3.83
N GLY A 117 16.65 -9.30 5.17
CA GLY A 117 16.72 -10.50 6.00
C GLY A 117 15.48 -11.41 5.92
N GLN A 118 14.34 -10.91 5.42
CA GLN A 118 13.12 -11.69 5.25
C GLN A 118 12.71 -11.71 3.78
N ARG A 119 12.81 -12.86 3.12
CA ARG A 119 12.59 -12.95 1.66
C ARG A 119 11.13 -12.72 1.22
N ALA A 120 10.15 -13.04 2.07
CA ALA A 120 8.73 -13.00 1.72
C ALA A 120 8.02 -11.83 2.39
N ILE A 121 7.43 -10.93 1.59
CA ILE A 121 6.67 -9.77 2.09
C ILE A 121 5.54 -10.15 3.05
N GLY A 122 4.84 -11.27 2.81
CA GLY A 122 3.79 -11.74 3.72
C GLY A 122 4.31 -12.05 5.13
N ALA A 123 5.54 -12.56 5.25
CA ALA A 123 6.16 -12.80 6.55
C ALA A 123 6.62 -11.49 7.20
N ARG A 124 7.02 -10.48 6.41
CA ARG A 124 7.33 -9.13 6.93
C ARG A 124 6.07 -8.45 7.46
N ILE A 125 4.98 -8.46 6.69
CA ILE A 125 3.69 -7.91 7.13
C ILE A 125 3.21 -8.62 8.40
N GLY A 126 3.21 -9.96 8.45
CA GLY A 126 2.75 -10.70 9.63
C GLY A 126 3.68 -10.69 10.85
N ARG A 127 4.85 -10.05 10.81
CA ARG A 127 5.79 -10.02 11.94
C ARG A 127 6.32 -8.63 12.25
N LEU A 128 6.85 -7.94 11.24
CA LEU A 128 7.42 -6.60 11.42
C LEU A 128 6.32 -5.57 11.66
N PHE A 129 5.20 -5.64 10.94
CA PHE A 129 4.13 -4.66 11.13
C PHE A 129 3.61 -4.67 12.58
N PRO A 130 3.18 -5.81 13.18
CA PRO A 130 2.75 -5.83 14.57
C PRO A 130 3.86 -5.45 15.56
N ALA A 131 5.11 -5.84 15.29
CA ALA A 131 6.24 -5.47 16.15
C ALA A 131 6.51 -3.96 16.17
N LEU A 132 6.19 -3.25 15.08
CA LEU A 132 6.39 -1.81 14.96
C LEU A 132 5.17 -1.02 15.45
N THR A 133 3.97 -1.46 15.12
CA THR A 133 2.73 -0.71 15.39
C THR A 133 2.02 -1.13 16.68
N GLY A 134 2.30 -2.34 17.18
CA GLY A 134 1.53 -2.97 18.26
C GLY A 134 0.17 -3.53 17.83
N GLU A 135 -0.13 -3.53 16.52
CA GLU A 135 -1.42 -3.92 15.97
C GLU A 135 -1.26 -4.88 14.78
N GLU A 136 -2.18 -5.84 14.64
CA GLU A 136 -2.17 -6.75 13.49
C GLU A 136 -2.60 -6.02 12.21
N PHE A 137 -1.95 -6.32 11.08
CA PHE A 137 -2.22 -5.66 9.81
C PHE A 137 -3.69 -5.85 9.36
N GLU A 138 -4.23 -7.05 9.56
CA GLU A 138 -5.63 -7.38 9.29
C GLU A 138 -6.61 -6.53 10.09
N GLU A 139 -6.31 -6.28 11.36
CA GLU A 139 -7.16 -5.48 12.26
C GLU A 139 -7.15 -4.01 11.82
N VAL A 140 -5.95 -3.46 11.58
CA VAL A 140 -5.78 -2.10 11.07
C VAL A 140 -6.50 -1.92 9.72
N ALA A 141 -6.32 -2.84 8.78
CA ALA A 141 -6.99 -2.77 7.48
C ALA A 141 -8.52 -2.80 7.65
N ALA A 142 -9.05 -3.63 8.54
CA ALA A 142 -10.47 -3.69 8.84
C ALA A 142 -11.02 -2.38 9.45
N GLU A 143 -10.31 -1.79 10.41
CA GLU A 143 -10.66 -0.50 11.03
C GLU A 143 -10.68 0.64 10.01
N LEU A 144 -9.75 0.61 9.05
CA LEU A 144 -9.64 1.60 7.97
C LEU A 144 -10.65 1.37 6.83
N GLY A 145 -11.54 0.37 6.95
CA GLY A 145 -12.59 0.06 5.96
C GLY A 145 -12.17 -0.90 4.84
N PHE A 146 -11.01 -1.54 4.96
CA PHE A 146 -10.43 -2.48 3.99
C PHE A 146 -10.33 -3.91 4.54
N ARG A 147 -11.36 -4.36 5.29
CA ARG A 147 -11.39 -5.67 5.98
C ARG A 147 -10.96 -6.86 5.11
N ASP A 148 -11.44 -6.91 3.86
CA ASP A 148 -11.20 -8.05 2.98
C ASP A 148 -9.88 -7.95 2.21
N PHE A 149 -9.23 -6.78 2.21
CA PHE A 149 -8.02 -6.53 1.42
C PHE A 149 -6.90 -7.54 1.73
N PRO A 150 -6.51 -7.81 2.99
CA PRO A 150 -5.41 -8.74 3.28
C PRO A 150 -5.69 -10.17 2.80
N HIS A 151 -6.94 -10.63 2.91
CA HIS A 151 -7.33 -11.96 2.46
C HIS A 151 -7.31 -12.05 0.93
N ARG A 152 -7.92 -11.08 0.25
CA ARG A 152 -8.00 -11.01 -1.22
C ARG A 152 -6.61 -10.91 -1.84
N TRP A 153 -5.72 -10.08 -1.27
CA TRP A 153 -4.32 -10.01 -1.67
C TRP A 153 -3.60 -11.36 -1.52
N ARG A 154 -3.79 -12.08 -0.40
CA ARG A 154 -3.19 -13.42 -0.22
C ARG A 154 -3.69 -14.43 -1.27
N VAL A 155 -4.96 -14.36 -1.65
CA VAL A 155 -5.53 -15.20 -2.71
C VAL A 155 -4.89 -14.86 -4.06
N LEU A 156 -4.81 -13.58 -4.43
CA LEU A 156 -4.18 -13.14 -5.68
C LEU A 156 -2.71 -13.54 -5.76
N ARG A 157 -1.96 -13.34 -4.65
CA ARG A 157 -0.58 -13.78 -4.51
C ARG A 157 -0.43 -15.29 -4.66
N GLY A 158 -1.37 -16.06 -4.11
CA GLY A 158 -1.45 -17.51 -4.28
C GLY A 158 -1.61 -17.91 -5.75
N ALA A 159 -2.55 -17.28 -6.47
CA ALA A 159 -2.78 -17.52 -7.89
C ALA A 159 -1.54 -17.18 -8.75
N ARG A 160 -0.94 -16.00 -8.54
CA ARG A 160 0.29 -15.59 -9.22
C ARG A 160 1.44 -16.55 -8.94
N ASN A 161 1.60 -17.01 -7.70
CA ASN A 161 2.65 -17.97 -7.36
C ASN A 161 2.41 -19.34 -7.99
N ALA A 162 1.16 -19.82 -8.06
CA ALA A 162 0.82 -21.09 -8.72
C ALA A 162 0.98 -21.04 -10.25
N PHE A 163 0.89 -19.84 -10.84
CA PHE A 163 1.16 -19.60 -12.26
C PHE A 163 2.66 -19.54 -12.57
N ILE A 164 3.45 -18.80 -11.77
CA ILE A 164 4.90 -18.64 -11.99
C ILE A 164 5.67 -19.89 -11.55
N HIS A 165 5.23 -20.52 -10.46
CA HIS A 165 5.87 -21.66 -9.85
C HIS A 165 4.91 -22.83 -9.87
N ASP A 166 5.38 -24.02 -10.27
CA ASP A 166 4.62 -25.26 -10.08
C ASP A 166 4.37 -25.46 -8.58
N SER A 167 3.19 -25.04 -8.11
CA SER A 167 2.85 -25.10 -6.69
C SER A 167 2.75 -26.57 -6.27
N PRO A 168 3.55 -27.05 -5.31
CA PRO A 168 3.54 -28.45 -4.91
C PRO A 168 2.21 -28.88 -4.25
N PHE A 169 1.36 -27.93 -3.87
CA PHE A 169 0.13 -28.18 -3.10
C PHE A 169 -1.17 -28.01 -3.89
N HIS A 170 -1.17 -27.23 -4.97
CA HIS A 170 -2.38 -26.89 -5.72
C HIS A 170 -2.34 -27.27 -7.20
N GLY A 171 -1.24 -27.89 -7.64
CA GLY A 171 -0.99 -28.14 -9.06
C GLY A 171 -0.63 -26.85 -9.81
N PRO A 172 -0.14 -26.97 -11.05
CA PRO A 172 0.19 -25.82 -11.88
C PRO A 172 -1.09 -25.09 -12.27
N GLN A 173 -1.11 -23.76 -12.07
CA GLN A 173 -2.13 -22.91 -12.65
C GLN A 173 -1.65 -22.48 -14.03
N GLU A 174 -2.19 -23.08 -15.09
CA GLU A 174 -1.70 -22.83 -16.45
C GLU A 174 -2.01 -21.42 -16.97
N LYS A 175 -3.03 -20.75 -16.42
CA LYS A 175 -3.52 -19.44 -16.90
C LYS A 175 -4.06 -18.57 -15.77
N LEU A 176 -3.95 -17.26 -15.95
CA LEU A 176 -4.62 -16.26 -15.12
C LEU A 176 -5.75 -15.63 -15.95
N ASP A 177 -6.97 -15.69 -15.44
CA ASP A 177 -8.18 -15.33 -16.18
C ASP A 177 -8.55 -13.83 -16.04
N PRO A 178 -9.50 -13.31 -16.84
CA PRO A 178 -9.92 -11.92 -16.76
C PRO A 178 -10.48 -11.54 -15.37
N ALA A 179 -11.08 -12.49 -14.65
CA ALA A 179 -11.60 -12.25 -13.31
C ALA A 179 -10.47 -11.98 -12.30
N THR A 180 -9.38 -12.75 -12.38
CA THR A 180 -8.18 -12.58 -11.56
C THR A 180 -7.50 -11.25 -11.85
N ALA A 181 -7.41 -10.85 -13.13
CA ALA A 181 -6.87 -9.54 -13.51
C ALA A 181 -7.76 -8.39 -13.00
N HIS A 182 -9.09 -8.51 -13.12
CA HIS A 182 -10.02 -7.52 -12.58
C HIS A 182 -9.88 -7.36 -11.06
N GLU A 183 -9.75 -8.48 -10.34
CA GLU A 183 -9.49 -8.49 -8.91
C GLU A 183 -8.17 -7.78 -8.56
N ALA A 184 -7.11 -8.02 -9.34
CA ALA A 184 -5.82 -7.33 -9.18
C ALA A 184 -5.95 -5.81 -9.34
N MET A 185 -6.75 -5.35 -10.30
CA MET A 185 -7.00 -3.92 -10.52
C MET A 185 -7.76 -3.29 -9.34
N ILE A 186 -8.75 -3.98 -8.77
CA ILE A 186 -9.47 -3.50 -7.58
C ILE A 186 -8.50 -3.36 -6.40
N LEU A 187 -7.67 -4.37 -6.15
CA LEU A 187 -6.69 -4.34 -5.05
C LEU A 187 -5.66 -3.23 -5.25
N LEU A 188 -5.20 -3.02 -6.48
CA LEU A 188 -4.27 -1.94 -6.81
C LEU A 188 -4.83 -0.56 -6.43
N ASP A 189 -6.10 -0.28 -6.75
CA ASP A 189 -6.75 0.99 -6.37
C ASP A 189 -6.98 1.11 -4.86
N GLN A 190 -7.33 0.00 -4.20
CA GLN A 190 -7.49 -0.03 -2.74
C GLN A 190 -6.16 0.18 -2.00
N ALA A 191 -5.06 -0.36 -2.53
CA ALA A 191 -3.75 -0.31 -1.92
C ALA A 191 -3.25 1.13 -1.73
N TYR A 192 -3.50 2.03 -2.68
CA TYR A 192 -3.18 3.45 -2.51
C TYR A 192 -3.86 4.08 -1.30
N LYS A 193 -5.18 3.86 -1.19
CA LYS A 193 -5.98 4.45 -0.10
C LYS A 193 -5.56 3.86 1.24
N LEU A 194 -5.41 2.53 1.31
CA LEU A 194 -4.98 1.86 2.52
C LEU A 194 -3.57 2.33 2.93
N PHE A 195 -2.64 2.43 1.98
CA PHE A 195 -1.29 2.95 2.22
C PHE A 195 -1.33 4.35 2.83
N VAL A 196 -2.09 5.28 2.24
CA VAL A 196 -2.20 6.66 2.73
C VAL A 196 -2.73 6.70 4.16
N LEU A 197 -3.76 5.91 4.46
CA LEU A 197 -4.35 5.85 5.80
C LEU A 197 -3.38 5.25 6.83
N ILE A 198 -2.69 4.16 6.50
CA ILE A 198 -1.68 3.56 7.38
C ILE A 198 -0.49 4.51 7.57
N ASN A 199 0.01 5.14 6.50
CA ASN A 199 1.10 6.10 6.58
C ASN A 199 0.73 7.26 7.51
N ASN A 200 -0.46 7.84 7.35
CA ASN A 200 -0.86 8.96 8.19
C ASN A 200 -0.96 8.54 9.66
N ARG A 201 -1.50 7.34 9.95
CA ARG A 201 -1.64 6.83 11.32
C ARG A 201 -0.31 6.48 12.01
N PHE A 202 0.63 5.85 11.30
CA PHE A 202 1.83 5.26 11.93
C PHE A 202 3.13 5.97 11.56
N VAL A 203 3.15 6.76 10.50
CA VAL A 203 4.31 7.56 10.09
C VAL A 203 4.10 8.99 10.57
N ALA A 204 3.06 9.68 10.09
CA ALA A 204 2.85 11.10 10.39
C ALA A 204 2.51 11.35 11.87
N ASP A 205 1.45 10.72 12.39
CA ASP A 205 1.05 10.87 13.80
C ASP A 205 2.13 10.34 14.78
N GLY A 206 2.92 9.35 14.33
CA GLY A 206 3.97 8.71 15.13
C GLY A 206 5.10 9.65 15.54
N PHE A 207 5.44 10.64 14.70
CA PHE A 207 6.45 11.66 15.01
C PHE A 207 6.08 12.53 16.22
N GLY A 208 4.79 12.69 16.52
CA GLY A 208 4.33 13.54 17.62
C GLY A 208 4.52 12.95 19.02
N LYS A 209 4.63 11.62 19.16
CA LYS A 209 4.58 10.94 20.47
C LYS A 209 5.93 10.60 21.09
N HIS A 210 7.01 10.57 20.30
CA HIS A 210 8.35 10.19 20.81
C HIS A 210 9.32 11.37 20.96
N GLY A 211 8.89 12.59 20.61
CA GLY A 211 9.70 13.82 20.68
C GLY A 211 9.21 14.88 21.67
N ARG A 212 8.35 14.54 22.63
CA ARG A 212 7.95 15.44 23.75
C ARG A 212 8.16 14.76 25.09
#